data_AF-A0A2H6B660-F1
#
_entry.id   AF-A0A2H6B660-F1
#
_cell.length_a   1.000
_cell.length_b   1.000
_cell.length_c   1.000
_cell.angle_alpha   90.00
_cell.angle_beta   90.00
_cell.angle_gamma   90.00
#
_symmetry.space_group_name_H-M   'P 1'
#
loop_
_entity.id
_entity.type
_entity.pdbx_description
1 polymer ?
#
loop_
_entity_poly.entity_id
_entity_poly.type
_entity_poly.pdbx_seq_one_letter_code
_entity_poly.pdbx_strand_id
1 'polypeptide(L)'
;MRRHAASSLAVTAALGAALLAGCSSGAATGGGGPNPNDKRGQALACLTAKRLPARAVGEREIVVGEGAGAPRIRYFTTSGEAEALQFEGGAEGAEQIGNALLWVKRGSDKLLDEIESCLNEVP
;
A
#
# COMPACT_ATOMS: atom_id res chain seq x y z
N MET A 1 -6.26 -36.33 60.13
CA MET A 1 -7.64 -36.80 59.90
C MET A 1 -8.60 -36.00 60.77
N ARG A 2 -9.53 -35.25 60.17
CA ARG A 2 -10.97 -35.12 60.54
C ARG A 2 -11.56 -33.89 59.84
N ARG A 3 -12.65 -34.14 59.13
CA ARG A 3 -13.43 -33.24 58.28
C ARG A 3 -14.65 -32.74 59.06
N HIS A 4 -15.10 -31.53 58.81
CA HIS A 4 -16.51 -31.10 58.84
C HIS A 4 -16.60 -29.96 57.79
N ALA A 5 -17.22 -30.08 56.59
CA ALA A 5 -18.65 -30.27 56.26
C ALA A 5 -19.55 -29.26 56.99
N ALA A 6 -20.47 -28.50 56.39
CA ALA A 6 -20.89 -28.19 55.03
C ALA A 6 -21.98 -27.09 55.16
N SER A 7 -22.41 -26.53 54.02
CA SER A 7 -23.72 -25.87 53.80
C SER A 7 -23.93 -24.47 54.40
N SER A 8 -24.64 -23.52 53.79
CA SER A 8 -25.23 -23.34 52.46
C SER A 8 -25.85 -21.93 52.44
N LEU A 9 -26.03 -21.41 51.22
CA LEU A 9 -27.07 -20.48 50.78
C LEU A 9 -26.86 -18.94 50.82
N ALA A 10 -27.23 -18.39 49.65
CA ALA A 10 -27.94 -17.14 49.38
C ALA A 10 -27.13 -15.96 48.82
N VAL A 11 -27.04 -15.96 47.48
CA VAL A 11 -27.52 -14.92 46.55
C VAL A 11 -27.51 -13.47 47.07
N THR A 12 -26.69 -12.63 46.46
CA THR A 12 -27.04 -11.22 46.20
C THR A 12 -26.38 -10.76 44.90
N ALA A 13 -27.23 -10.26 44.00
CA ALA A 13 -26.90 -9.64 42.74
C ALA A 13 -26.18 -8.30 42.94
N ALA A 14 -25.25 -7.95 42.05
CA ALA A 14 -24.99 -6.56 41.69
C ALA A 14 -24.25 -6.45 40.35
N LEU A 15 -24.89 -5.70 39.45
CA LEU A 15 -24.39 -5.10 38.22
C LEU A 15 -22.93 -4.64 38.30
N GLY A 16 -22.17 -4.98 37.26
CA GLY A 16 -20.89 -4.36 36.93
C GLY A 16 -20.75 -4.20 35.42
N ALA A 17 -21.34 -3.14 34.88
CA ALA A 17 -21.20 -2.74 33.49
C ALA A 17 -19.74 -2.31 33.23
N ALA A 18 -18.94 -3.22 32.69
CA ALA A 18 -17.66 -2.85 32.08
C ALA A 18 -17.92 -2.35 30.67
N LEU A 19 -18.13 -1.02 30.56
CA LEU A 19 -17.99 -0.28 29.32
C LEU A 19 -16.57 -0.49 28.80
N LEU A 20 -16.37 -1.47 27.92
CA LEU A 20 -15.27 -1.39 26.98
C LEU A 20 -15.61 -0.21 26.07
N ALA A 21 -15.07 0.95 26.44
CA ALA A 21 -14.82 2.06 25.55
C ALA A 21 -13.91 1.54 24.43
N GLY A 22 -14.51 0.88 23.45
CA GLY A 22 -13.98 0.78 22.12
C GLY A 22 -13.94 2.21 21.59
N CYS A 23 -12.83 2.90 21.84
CA CYS A 23 -12.37 3.92 20.91
C CYS A 23 -12.05 3.19 19.61
N SER A 24 -13.08 2.82 18.84
CA SER A 24 -12.92 2.74 17.41
C SER A 24 -12.58 4.16 17.00
N SER A 25 -11.27 4.40 16.84
CA SER A 25 -10.81 5.48 16.00
C SER A 25 -11.52 5.24 14.68
N GLY A 26 -12.58 6.02 14.45
CA GLY A 26 -13.28 6.04 13.19
C GLY A 26 -12.25 6.44 12.15
N ALA A 27 -11.62 5.44 11.52
CA ALA A 27 -11.17 5.61 10.17
C ALA A 27 -12.46 5.90 9.42
N ALA A 28 -12.72 7.19 9.20
CA ALA A 28 -13.62 7.62 8.17
C ALA A 28 -13.10 6.96 6.89
N THR A 29 -13.65 5.81 6.53
CA THR A 29 -13.51 5.27 5.19
C THR A 29 -14.29 6.24 4.33
N GLY A 30 -13.60 7.31 3.91
CA GLY A 30 -14.11 8.29 2.97
C GLY A 30 -14.65 7.51 1.78
N GLY A 31 -15.98 7.55 1.65
CA GLY A 31 -16.70 6.87 0.58
C GLY A 31 -16.29 7.49 -0.75
N GLY A 32 -15.53 6.72 -1.51
CA GLY A 32 -15.13 7.01 -2.87
C GLY A 32 -14.27 5.84 -3.33
N GLY A 33 -14.50 5.35 -4.54
CA GLY A 33 -13.56 4.42 -5.17
C GLY A 33 -12.14 5.03 -5.26
N PRO A 34 -11.15 4.29 -5.75
CA PRO A 34 -9.79 4.82 -5.95
C PRO A 34 -9.86 6.18 -6.65
N ASN A 35 -9.18 7.19 -6.09
CA ASN A 35 -9.10 8.49 -6.74
C ASN A 35 -8.44 8.28 -8.13
N PRO A 36 -9.16 8.51 -9.24
CA PRO A 36 -8.64 8.22 -10.58
C PRO A 36 -7.38 9.04 -10.91
N ASN A 37 -7.17 10.15 -10.19
CA ASN A 37 -6.00 11.02 -10.32
C ASN A 37 -4.81 10.56 -9.45
N ASP A 38 -5.01 9.67 -8.47
CA ASP A 38 -3.92 9.09 -7.68
C ASP A 38 -3.33 7.87 -8.41
N LYS A 39 -2.60 8.14 -9.49
CA LYS A 39 -1.99 7.09 -10.33
C LYS A 39 -0.98 6.24 -9.53
N ARG A 40 -0.24 6.87 -8.61
CA ARG A 40 0.70 6.17 -7.71
C ARG A 40 -0.02 5.21 -6.78
N GLY A 41 -1.08 5.67 -6.11
CA GLY A 41 -1.88 4.84 -5.21
C GLY A 41 -2.54 3.66 -5.94
N GLN A 42 -3.07 3.90 -7.14
CA GLN A 42 -3.65 2.86 -7.99
C GLN A 42 -2.62 1.79 -8.37
N ALA A 43 -1.42 2.19 -8.82
CA ALA A 43 -0.37 1.24 -9.16
C ALA A 43 0.12 0.48 -7.92
N LEU A 44 0.32 1.14 -6.78
CA LEU A 44 0.71 0.47 -5.55
C LEU A 44 -0.32 -0.59 -5.12
N ALA A 45 -1.62 -0.27 -5.25
CA ALA A 45 -2.69 -1.23 -4.99
C ALA A 45 -2.66 -2.41 -5.96
N CYS A 46 -2.44 -2.17 -7.26
CA CYS A 46 -2.30 -3.23 -8.27
C CYS A 46 -1.09 -4.14 -8.00
N LEU A 47 0.09 -3.56 -7.74
CA LEU A 47 1.32 -4.30 -7.42
C LEU A 47 1.13 -5.17 -6.16
N THR A 48 0.46 -4.61 -5.15
CA THR A 48 0.11 -5.33 -3.91
C THR A 48 -0.86 -6.48 -4.19
N ALA A 49 -1.88 -6.28 -5.03
CA ALA A 49 -2.83 -7.31 -5.41
C ALA A 49 -2.15 -8.47 -6.18
N LYS A 50 -1.12 -8.16 -6.98
CA LYS A 50 -0.25 -9.16 -7.64
C LYS A 50 0.77 -9.82 -6.72
N ARG A 51 0.81 -9.45 -5.43
CA ARG A 51 1.76 -9.93 -4.42
C ARG A 51 3.21 -9.61 -4.77
N LEU A 52 3.45 -8.52 -5.50
CA LEU A 52 4.79 -8.00 -5.72
C LEU A 52 5.27 -7.26 -4.46
N PRO A 53 6.56 -7.36 -4.09
CA PRO A 53 7.13 -6.70 -2.91
C PRO A 53 7.31 -5.19 -3.15
N ALA A 54 6.21 -4.46 -3.35
CA ALA A 54 6.20 -3.04 -3.64
C ALA A 54 5.97 -2.19 -2.39
N ARG A 55 6.65 -1.05 -2.28
CA ARG A 55 6.42 -0.06 -1.22
C ARG A 55 6.49 1.36 -1.77
N ALA A 56 5.66 2.24 -1.23
CA ALA A 56 5.81 3.67 -1.45
C ALA A 56 7.09 4.19 -0.77
N VAL A 57 7.79 5.10 -1.44
CA VAL A 57 8.93 5.84 -0.90
C VAL A 57 8.68 7.33 -1.14
N GLY A 58 8.56 8.08 -0.05
CA GLY A 58 8.15 9.49 -0.12
C GLY A 58 6.77 9.66 -0.76
N GLU A 59 6.57 10.77 -1.47
CA GLU A 59 5.27 11.13 -2.06
C GLU A 59 5.11 10.70 -3.52
N ARG A 60 6.22 10.43 -4.23
CA ARG A 60 6.21 10.23 -5.68
C ARG A 60 6.78 8.90 -6.15
N GLU A 61 7.35 8.08 -5.27
CA GLU A 61 8.06 6.87 -5.70
C GLU A 61 7.44 5.57 -5.17
N ILE A 62 7.65 4.51 -5.95
CA ILE A 62 7.44 3.11 -5.56
C ILE A 62 8.75 2.36 -5.83
N VAL A 63 9.16 1.50 -4.91
CA VAL A 63 10.26 0.54 -5.12
C VAL A 63 9.70 -0.88 -5.08
N VAL A 64 10.06 -1.70 -6.07
CA VAL A 64 9.58 -3.09 -6.19
C VAL A 64 10.73 -4.05 -5.92
N GLY A 65 10.72 -4.70 -4.76
CA GLY A 65 11.80 -5.56 -4.26
C GLY A 65 12.79 -4.83 -3.35
N GLU A 66 13.92 -5.47 -3.10
CA GLU A 66 14.92 -5.02 -2.12
C GLU A 66 16.29 -4.72 -2.75
N GLY A 67 17.03 -3.83 -2.10
CA GLY A 67 18.39 -3.46 -2.49
C GLY A 67 18.50 -2.56 -3.74
N ALA A 68 19.73 -2.22 -4.10
CA ALA A 68 20.03 -1.23 -5.15
C ALA A 68 19.64 -1.67 -6.58
N GLY A 69 19.33 -2.96 -6.79
CA GLY A 69 18.91 -3.49 -8.08
C GLY A 69 17.40 -3.52 -8.30
N ALA A 70 16.61 -3.14 -7.29
CA ALA A 70 15.15 -3.13 -7.35
C ALA A 70 14.66 -2.09 -8.38
N PRO A 71 13.68 -2.45 -9.25
CA PRO A 71 12.98 -1.49 -10.08
C PRO A 71 12.42 -0.32 -9.25
N ARG A 72 12.49 0.88 -9.82
CA ARG A 72 11.98 2.11 -9.19
C ARG A 72 11.02 2.80 -10.13
N ILE A 73 9.89 3.23 -9.60
CA ILE A 73 8.86 3.97 -10.34
C ILE A 73 8.79 5.36 -9.71
N ARG A 74 8.88 6.42 -10.52
CA ARG A 74 8.62 7.80 -10.07
C ARG A 74 7.46 8.38 -10.85
N TYR A 75 6.50 8.95 -10.13
CA TYR A 75 5.35 9.64 -10.70
C TYR A 75 5.61 11.13 -10.83
N PHE A 76 5.07 11.67 -11.91
CA PHE A 76 5.09 13.08 -12.25
C PHE A 76 3.69 13.65 -12.28
N THR A 77 3.57 14.98 -12.23
CA THR A 77 2.26 15.61 -12.30
C THR A 77 1.66 15.40 -13.69
N THR A 78 2.49 15.40 -14.73
CA THR A 78 2.06 15.19 -16.13
C THR A 78 3.02 14.24 -16.86
N SER A 79 2.55 13.68 -17.98
CA SER A 79 3.41 12.95 -18.93
C SER A 79 4.50 13.84 -19.51
N GLY A 80 4.20 15.10 -19.81
CA GLY A 80 5.19 16.05 -20.32
C GLY A 80 6.34 16.34 -19.35
N GLU A 81 6.09 16.32 -18.04
CA GLU A 81 7.16 16.47 -17.03
C GLU A 81 8.07 15.22 -17.00
N ALA A 82 7.50 14.02 -17.12
CA ALA A 82 8.27 12.78 -17.24
C ALA A 82 9.10 12.72 -18.53
N GLU A 83 8.50 13.15 -19.65
CA GLU A 83 9.13 13.20 -20.97
C GLU A 83 10.27 14.22 -21.01
N ALA A 84 10.06 15.42 -20.46
CA ALA A 84 11.09 16.46 -20.37
C ALA A 84 12.33 15.96 -19.64
N LEU A 85 12.17 15.24 -18.52
CA LEU A 85 13.30 14.69 -17.78
C LEU A 85 14.11 13.68 -18.61
N GLN A 86 13.47 12.90 -19.49
CA GLN A 86 14.18 12.01 -20.41
C GLN A 86 14.92 12.79 -21.49
N PHE A 87 14.30 13.80 -22.10
CA PHE A 87 14.96 14.63 -23.12
C PHE A 87 16.18 15.39 -22.58
N GLU A 88 16.13 15.81 -21.32
CA GLU A 88 17.25 16.44 -20.62
C GLU A 88 18.35 15.46 -20.19
N GLY A 89 18.17 14.15 -20.45
CA GLY A 89 19.11 13.10 -20.07
C GLY A 89 19.07 12.73 -18.58
N GLY A 90 18.11 13.26 -17.81
CA GLY A 90 17.98 13.02 -16.37
C GLY A 90 17.35 11.67 -15.99
N ALA A 91 16.93 10.88 -16.97
CA ALA A 91 16.23 9.62 -16.78
C ALA A 91 16.75 8.47 -17.65
N GLU A 92 18.05 8.43 -17.92
CA GLU A 92 18.67 7.32 -18.64
C GLU A 92 18.33 5.96 -17.99
N GLY A 93 17.93 4.99 -18.82
CA GLY A 93 17.52 3.66 -18.39
C GLY A 93 16.15 3.61 -17.70
N ALA A 94 15.36 4.70 -17.77
CA ALA A 94 13.93 4.66 -17.47
C ALA A 94 13.11 4.45 -18.73
N GLU A 95 12.00 3.76 -18.59
CA GLU A 95 10.90 3.75 -19.54
C GLU A 95 9.81 4.71 -19.06
N GLN A 96 9.19 5.45 -19.98
CA GLN A 96 8.04 6.29 -19.67
C GLN A 96 6.72 5.58 -19.95
N ILE A 97 5.84 5.60 -18.96
CA ILE A 97 4.49 5.04 -19.02
C ILE A 97 3.53 6.09 -18.45
N GLY A 98 2.84 6.82 -19.33
CA GLY A 98 2.02 7.97 -18.95
C GLY A 98 2.83 9.05 -18.22
N ASN A 99 2.46 9.35 -16.97
CA ASN A 99 3.17 10.27 -16.08
C ASN A 99 4.19 9.57 -15.16
N ALA A 100 4.52 8.30 -15.39
CA ALA A 100 5.49 7.56 -14.60
C ALA A 100 6.78 7.29 -15.40
N LEU A 101 7.90 7.24 -14.69
CA LEU A 101 9.17 6.71 -15.17
C LEU A 101 9.53 5.44 -14.39
N LEU A 102 9.75 4.35 -15.10
CA LEU A 102 10.17 3.04 -14.59
C LEU A 102 11.65 2.81 -14.89
N TRP A 103 12.51 2.89 -13.87
CA TRP A 103 13.89 2.42 -13.98
C TRP A 103 13.94 0.91 -13.75
N VAL A 104 14.26 0.17 -14.82
CA VAL A 104 14.22 -1.31 -14.85
C VAL A 104 15.25 -1.97 -13.92
N LYS A 105 16.44 -1.35 -13.79
CA LYS A 105 17.57 -1.87 -12.99
C LYS A 105 17.87 -3.35 -13.29
N ARG A 106 17.72 -4.25 -12.31
CA ARG A 106 17.93 -5.70 -12.45
C ARG A 106 16.61 -6.49 -12.44
N GLY A 107 15.49 -5.82 -12.72
CA GLY A 107 14.22 -6.52 -12.91
C GLY A 107 14.32 -7.48 -14.10
N SER A 108 13.83 -8.70 -13.94
CA SER A 108 13.66 -9.63 -15.07
C SER A 108 12.49 -9.18 -15.94
N ASP A 109 12.50 -9.49 -17.23
CA ASP A 109 11.41 -9.16 -18.17
C ASP A 109 10.02 -9.50 -17.61
N LYS A 110 9.82 -10.73 -17.10
CA LYS A 110 8.56 -11.15 -16.47
C LYS A 110 8.09 -10.21 -15.34
N LEU A 111 9.03 -9.73 -14.51
CA LEU A 111 8.70 -8.82 -13.41
C LEU A 111 8.34 -7.43 -13.96
N LEU A 112 9.06 -6.98 -14.99
CA LEU A 112 8.80 -5.70 -15.64
C LEU A 112 7.42 -5.72 -16.32
N ASP A 113 7.06 -6.78 -17.04
CA ASP A 113 5.72 -6.97 -17.61
C ASP A 113 4.61 -6.87 -16.54
N GLU A 114 4.82 -7.50 -15.38
CA GLU A 114 3.87 -7.44 -14.27
C GLU A 114 3.77 -6.04 -13.68
N ILE A 115 4.88 -5.30 -13.60
CA ILE A 115 4.93 -3.90 -13.15
C ILE A 115 4.21 -3.00 -14.15
N GLU A 116 4.57 -3.06 -15.43
CA GLU A 116 4.02 -2.25 -16.51
C GLU A 116 2.51 -2.42 -16.62
N SER A 117 2.00 -3.65 -16.45
CA SER A 117 0.55 -3.91 -16.41
C SER A 117 -0.19 -3.17 -15.30
N CYS A 118 0.51 -2.75 -14.24
CA CYS A 118 -0.03 -1.92 -13.16
C CYS A 118 0.19 -0.41 -13.37
N LEU A 119 1.07 -0.02 -14.29
CA LEU A 119 1.35 1.37 -14.65
C LEU A 119 0.49 1.85 -15.81
N ASN A 120 0.10 0.93 -16.70
CA ASN A 120 -0.75 1.22 -17.84
C ASN A 120 -2.03 1.91 -17.38
N GLU A 121 -2.31 3.07 -17.98
CA GLU A 121 -3.59 3.75 -17.76
C GLU A 121 -4.68 2.89 -18.40
N VAL A 122 -5.59 2.36 -17.57
CA VAL A 122 -6.88 1.92 -18.08
C VAL A 122 -7.68 3.19 -18.42
N PRO A 123 -8.25 3.30 -19.64
CA PRO A 123 -8.98 4.47 -20.10
C PRO A 123 -10.04 4.99 -19.13
#